data_AF-A0A2G5M0R6-F1
#
_entry.id   AF-A0A2G5M0R6-F1
#
_cell.length_a   1.000
_cell.length_b   1.000
_cell.length_c   1.000
_cell.angle_alpha   90.00
_cell.angle_beta   90.00
_cell.angle_gamma   90.00
#
_symmetry.space_group_name_H-M   'P 1'
#
loop_
_entity.id
_entity.type
_entity.pdbx_description
1 polymer ?
#
loop_
_entity_poly.entity_id
_entity_poly.type
_entity_poly.pdbx_seq_one_letter_code
_entity_poly.pdbx_strand_id
1 'polypeptide(L)' 'MTEEQFREELLKNGIDLSDDQMNQLNQYFEMLVEWNERMNLTSITEKKEVYLKHFYDSISVAFYHDFTKKMKIID' A
#
# COMPACT_ATOMS: atom_id res chain seq x y z
N MET A 1 -1.38 7.32 8.47
CA MET A 1 -2.72 7.35 7.82
C MET A 1 -3.55 6.19 8.34
N THR A 2 -4.84 6.38 8.64
CA THR A 2 -5.75 5.25 8.93
C THR A 2 -6.14 4.54 7.63
N GLU A 3 -6.68 3.32 7.73
CA GLU A 3 -7.17 2.58 6.56
C GLU A 3 -8.30 3.30 5.83
N GLU A 4 -9.21 3.92 6.57
CA GLU A 4 -10.31 4.71 6.03
C GLU A 4 -9.77 5.93 5.27
N GLN A 5 -8.86 6.69 5.87
CA GLN A 5 -8.21 7.83 5.21
C GLN A 5 -7.46 7.39 3.95
N PHE A 6 -6.79 6.25 3.99
CA PHE A 6 -6.07 5.69 2.85
C PHE A 6 -7.01 5.35 1.70
N ARG A 7 -8.13 4.69 1.97
CA ARG A 7 -9.15 4.38 0.97
C ARG A 7 -9.77 5.64 0.39
N GLU A 8 -10.10 6.63 1.22
CA GLU A 8 -10.66 7.89 0.78
C GLU A 8 -9.71 8.70 -0.12
N GLU A 9 -8.43 8.79 0.24
CA GLU A 9 -7.44 9.51 -0.56
C GLU A 9 -7.19 8.83 -1.91
N LEU A 10 -7.11 7.50 -1.95
CA LEU A 10 -6.99 6.77 -3.21
C LEU A 10 -8.23 6.96 -4.10
N LEU A 11 -9.43 6.92 -3.50
CA LEU A 11 -10.67 7.16 -4.23
C LEU A 11 -10.70 8.57 -4.85
N LYS A 12 -10.22 9.60 -4.14
CA LYS A 12 -10.09 10.97 -4.68
C LYS A 12 -9.14 11.05 -5.87
N ASN A 13 -8.14 10.17 -5.93
CA ASN A 13 -7.19 10.06 -7.04
C ASN A 13 -7.67 9.09 -8.13
N GLY A 14 -8.92 8.63 -8.09
CA GLY A 14 -9.53 7.77 -9.10
C GLY A 14 -9.22 6.28 -8.95
N ILE A 15 -8.67 5.86 -7.80
CA ILE A 15 -8.38 4.47 -7.49
C ILE A 15 -9.38 4.00 -6.42
N ASP A 16 -10.40 3.26 -6.85
CA ASP A 16 -11.36 2.65 -5.94
C ASP A 16 -10.85 1.26 -5.50
N LEU A 17 -10.65 1.09 -4.19
CA LEU A 17 -10.23 -0.17 -3.61
C LEU A 17 -11.43 -0.97 -3.13
N SER A 18 -11.49 -2.22 -3.56
CA SER A 18 -12.45 -3.20 -3.02
C SER A 18 -12.06 -3.60 -1.59
N ASP A 19 -13.03 -4.14 -0.86
CA ASP A 19 -12.78 -4.64 0.50
C ASP A 19 -11.76 -5.81 0.49
N ASP A 20 -11.75 -6.61 -0.57
CA ASP A 20 -10.77 -7.68 -0.76
C ASP A 20 -9.34 -7.12 -0.93
N GLN A 21 -9.16 -6.03 -1.68
CA GLN A 21 -7.87 -5.37 -1.83
C GLN A 21 -7.40 -4.73 -0.53
N MET A 22 -8.32 -4.15 0.25
CA MET A 22 -8.02 -3.64 1.59
C MET A 22 -7.56 -4.76 2.53
N ASN A 23 -8.23 -5.92 2.49
CA ASN A 23 -7.82 -7.10 3.24
C ASN A 23 -6.44 -7.62 2.82
N GLN A 24 -6.14 -7.62 1.51
CA GLN A 24 -4.82 -8.01 1.01
C GLN A 24 -3.71 -7.07 1.51
N LEU A 25 -3.94 -5.76 1.53
CA LEU A 25 -2.99 -4.80 2.10
C LEU A 25 -2.77 -5.01 3.60
N ASN A 26 -3.83 -5.33 4.34
CA ASN A 26 -3.70 -5.64 5.77
C ASN A 26 -2.90 -6.94 6.00
N GLN A 27 -3.16 -8.00 5.22
CA GLN A 27 -2.38 -9.24 5.28
C GLN A 27 -0.91 -8.99 4.93
N TYR A 28 -0.63 -8.15 3.93
CA TYR A 28 0.73 -7.76 3.57
C TYR A 28 1.42 -7.04 4.74
N PHE A 29 0.72 -6.13 5.42
CA PHE A 29 1.23 -5.46 6.61
C PHE A 29 1.58 -6.44 7.74
N GLU A 30 0.67 -7.39 8.05
CA GLU A 30 0.90 -8.41 9.07
C GLU A 30 2.15 -9.25 8.76
N MET A 31 2.28 -9.69 7.50
CA MET A 31 3.46 -10.42 7.03
C MET A 31 4.73 -9.57 7.11
N LEU A 32 4.67 -8.30 6.72
CA LEU A 32 5.81 -7.38 6.79
C LEU A 32 6.34 -7.25 8.22
N VAL A 33 5.44 -7.07 9.19
CA VAL A 33 5.81 -6.97 10.62
C VAL A 33 6.40 -8.28 11.13
N GLU A 34 5.77 -9.42 10.83
CA GLU A 34 6.28 -10.75 11.24
C GLU A 34 7.71 -10.99 10.71
N TRP A 35 7.94 -10.70 9.44
CA TRP A 35 9.26 -10.88 8.84
C TRP A 35 10.27 -9.84 9.30
N ASN A 36 9.83 -8.62 9.64
CA ASN A 36 10.70 -7.60 10.19
C ASN A 36 11.29 -8.03 11.54
N GLU A 37 10.52 -8.73 12.38
CA GLU A 37 11.01 -9.30 13.64
C GLU A 37 12.12 -10.34 13.42
N ARG A 38 12.13 -11.01 12.27
CA ARG A 38 13.13 -12.03 11.93
C ARG A 38 14.37 -11.46 11.25
N MET A 39 14.22 -10.44 10.39
CA MET A 39 15.29 -10.00 9.48
C MET A 39 15.46 -8.48 9.27
N ASN A 40 14.91 -7.60 10.13
CA ASN A 40 15.09 -6.14 10.03
C ASN A 40 14.88 -5.57 8.60
N LEU A 41 13.71 -5.81 8.02
CA LEU A 41 13.30 -5.36 6.69
C LEU A 41 13.04 -3.84 6.60
N THR A 42 12.52 -3.24 7.66
CA THR A 42 12.11 -1.83 7.72
C THR A 42 12.22 -1.31 9.14
N SER A 43 12.65 -0.05 9.29
CA SER A 43 12.61 0.66 10.57
C SER A 43 11.18 1.13 10.93
N ILE A 44 10.23 1.03 9.99
CA ILE A 44 8.84 1.44 10.15
C ILE A 44 7.98 0.20 10.39
N THR A 45 7.43 0.06 11.59
CA THR A 45 6.55 -1.05 12.00
C THR A 45 5.15 -0.59 12.40
N GLU A 46 4.95 0.71 12.61
CA GLU A 46 3.64 1.24 12.96
C GLU A 46 2.68 1.19 11.76
N LYS A 47 1.52 0.57 11.95
CA LYS A 47 0.50 0.39 10.90
C LYS A 47 0.17 1.69 10.16
N LYS A 48 -0.04 2.78 10.90
CA LYS A 48 -0.35 4.09 10.32
C LYS A 48 0.80 4.64 9.46
N GLU A 49 2.03 4.36 9.82
CA GLU A 49 3.19 4.80 9.05
C GLU A 49 3.42 3.92 7.83
N VAL A 50 3.23 2.60 7.93
CA VAL A 50 3.34 1.69 6.78
C VAL A 50 2.32 2.06 5.69
N TYR A 51 1.06 2.29 6.07
CA TYR A 51 0.03 2.68 5.10
C TYR A 51 0.36 4.02 4.40
N LEU A 52 1.00 4.96 5.11
CA LEU A 52 1.38 6.26 4.53
C LEU A 52 2.67 6.20 3.71
N LYS A 53 3.75 5.68 4.30
CA LYS A 53 5.11 5.79 3.75
C LYS A 53 5.46 4.65 2.79
N HIS A 54 4.82 3.49 2.93
CA HIS A 54 5.07 2.35 2.04
C HIS A 54 3.95 2.20 1.03
N PHE A 55 2.71 2.00 1.48
CA PHE A 55 1.61 1.70 0.55
C PHE A 55 1.20 2.91 -0.28
N TYR A 56 0.87 4.04 0.37
CA TYR A 56 0.41 5.22 -0.35
C TYR A 56 1.50 5.82 -1.24
N ASP A 57 2.74 5.89 -0.76
CA ASP A 57 3.89 6.35 -1.54
C ASP A 57 4.10 5.50 -2.80
N SER A 58 4.08 4.16 -2.67
CA SER A 58 4.23 3.25 -3.81
C SER A 58 3.10 3.38 -4.83
N ILE A 59 1.85 3.49 -4.36
CA ILE A 59 0.67 3.61 -5.24
C ILE A 59 0.64 4.97 -5.95
N SER A 60 1.25 6.01 -5.37
CA SER A 60 1.22 7.37 -5.93
C SER A 60 1.77 7.48 -7.35
N VAL A 61 2.64 6.56 -7.78
CA VAL A 61 3.12 6.48 -9.17
C VAL A 61 1.94 6.28 -10.14
N ALA A 62 0.90 5.56 -9.74
CA ALA A 62 -0.29 5.33 -10.53
C ALA A 62 -1.17 6.59 -10.71
N PHE A 63 -0.93 7.65 -9.92
CA PHE A 63 -1.61 8.93 -10.12
C PHE A 63 -1.09 9.66 -11.38
N TYR A 64 0.14 9.36 -11.79
CA TYR A 64 0.82 10.02 -12.91
C TYR A 64 1.03 9.10 -14.10
N HIS A 65 0.86 7.78 -13.93
CA HIS A 65 1.02 6.79 -14.98
C HIS A 65 -0.16 5.81 -15.01
N ASP A 66 -0.71 5.62 -16.20
CA ASP A 66 -1.80 4.68 -16.43
C ASP A 66 -1.29 3.24 -16.51
N PHE A 67 -1.40 2.50 -15.41
CA PHE A 67 -1.05 1.08 -15.30
C PHE A 67 -2.16 0.12 -15.78
N THR A 68 -3.30 0.61 -16.30
CA THR A 68 -4.40 -0.26 -16.76
C THR A 68 -4.09 -0.97 -18.08
N LYS A 69 -3.07 -0.49 -18.80
CA LYS A 69 -2.63 -1.09 -20.07
C LYS A 69 -1.66 -2.23 -19.83
N LYS A 70 -1.71 -3.23 -20.70
CA LYS A 70 -0.79 -4.37 -20.65
C LYS A 70 0.65 -3.89 -20.83
N MET A 71 1.43 -4.00 -19.78
CA MET A 71 2.85 -3.67 -19.75
C MET A 71 3.64 -4.69 -18.92
N LYS A 72 4.96 -4.63 -19.00
CA LYS A 72 5.87 -5.39 -18.13
C LYS A 72 6.54 -4.39 -17.20
N ILE A 73 6.51 -4.67 -15.91
CA ILE A 73 7.11 -3.83 -14.87
C ILE A 73 8.31 -4.59 -14.30
N ILE A 74 9.38 -3.87 -14.01
CA ILE A 74 10.53 -4.35 -13.24
C ILE A 74 10.57 -3.46 -12.00
N ASP A 75 10.57 -4.09 -10.83
CA ASP A 75 10.72 -3.47 -9.51
C ASP A 75 12.06 -3.93 -8.93
#